data_AF-A0A1F8T1U2-F1
#
_entry.id   AF-A0A1F8T1U2-F1
#
_cell.length_a   1.000
_cell.length_b   1.000
_cell.length_c   1.000
_cell.angle_alpha   90.00
_cell.angle_beta   90.00
_cell.angle_gamma   90.00
#
_symmetry.space_group_name_H-M   'P 1'
#
loop_
_entity.id
_entity.type
_entity.pdbx_description
1 polymer ?
#
loop_
_entity_poly.entity_id
_entity_poly.type
_entity_poly.pdbx_seq_one_letter_code
_entity_poly.pdbx_strand_id
1 'polypeptide(L)'
;MNEEQKQEYLNKYKQEKEAGVNFYPDIIYKDLLVSFGIFLLLVGLAIYMGVANEPPADPSDATYVPRPEWYFLFLFQMLKYFPGQLEWVGTVIIPGIAILALFLLPFYDRSPFRHWKKRRVAVGVMSLVVVGMLVLTVVAVATTPPQEETALAATLSDEIVLGQDLYSVHCVECHGADGEGGEIKGVEGLEGVIVKPINSQDEMYTRTDETLFNVIDYGQPDLGMTPFGLGYSGELSRGEIDAIVTFMRYTWDDRVELPAEAAQAGAMPALGSDEVPSYDVHIEPIIKRYCVSCHRPGKKNNNYLMRSYDETMTTGDHAPNVIPGDLNSNNILMLHRQEIEAGGPMPPTRELKAELIAIFERWVAAGAPKTAEDAAALATPSSPASPEATQVPTPTP
;
A
#
# COMPACT_ATOMS: atom_id res chain seq x y z
N MET A 1 -51.88 -34.11 -16.78
CA MET A 1 -51.27 -35.04 -17.74
C MET A 1 -52.35 -36.02 -18.14
N ASN A 2 -52.63 -36.17 -19.43
CA ASN A 2 -53.59 -37.17 -19.92
C ASN A 2 -52.95 -38.58 -19.92
N GLU A 3 -53.74 -39.65 -19.93
CA GLU A 3 -53.25 -41.04 -19.90
C GLU A 3 -52.32 -41.38 -21.07
N GLU A 4 -52.56 -40.81 -22.24
CA GLU A 4 -51.71 -40.96 -23.42
C GLU A 4 -50.29 -40.39 -23.20
N GLN A 5 -50.20 -39.19 -22.62
CA GLN A 5 -48.93 -38.53 -22.29
C GLN A 5 -48.15 -39.29 -21.21
N LYS A 6 -48.86 -39.92 -20.28
CA LYS A 6 -48.28 -40.75 -19.23
C LYS A 6 -47.63 -42.01 -19.80
N GLN A 7 -48.30 -42.66 -20.76
CA GLN A 7 -47.77 -43.84 -21.45
C GLN A 7 -46.54 -43.49 -22.31
N GLU A 8 -46.60 -42.39 -23.06
CA GLU A 8 -45.45 -41.90 -23.84
C GLU A 8 -44.23 -41.62 -22.94
N TYR A 9 -44.45 -40.96 -21.80
CA TYR A 9 -43.40 -40.71 -20.81
C TYR A 9 -42.79 -42.01 -20.27
N LEU A 10 -43.62 -42.99 -19.89
CA LEU A 10 -43.15 -44.26 -19.33
C LEU A 10 -42.33 -45.06 -20.35
N ASN A 11 -42.76 -45.09 -21.61
CA ASN A 11 -42.04 -45.76 -22.69
C ASN A 11 -40.67 -45.10 -22.93
N LYS A 12 -40.63 -43.77 -22.97
CA LYS A 12 -39.37 -43.03 -23.11
C LYS A 12 -38.44 -43.22 -21.92
N TYR A 13 -38.97 -43.18 -20.70
CA TYR A 13 -38.21 -43.44 -19.48
C TYR A 13 -37.59 -44.85 -19.49
N LYS A 14 -38.34 -45.86 -19.95
CA LYS A 14 -37.87 -47.24 -20.03
C LYS A 14 -36.72 -47.37 -21.04
N GLN A 15 -36.86 -46.74 -22.23
CA GLN A 15 -35.79 -46.67 -23.23
C GLN A 15 -34.54 -45.95 -22.71
N GLU A 16 -34.68 -44.80 -22.04
CA GLU A 16 -33.53 -44.05 -21.49
C GLU A 16 -32.85 -44.79 -20.33
N LYS A 17 -33.62 -45.55 -19.53
CA LYS A 17 -33.07 -46.38 -18.46
C LYS A 17 -32.28 -47.57 -19.00
N GLU A 18 -32.73 -48.16 -20.10
CA GLU A 18 -32.01 -49.23 -20.80
C GLU A 18 -30.75 -48.71 -21.54
N ALA A 19 -30.75 -47.45 -21.98
CA ALA A 19 -29.60 -46.78 -22.61
C ALA A 19 -28.66 -46.06 -21.63
N GLY A 20 -28.94 -46.10 -20.32
CA GLY A 20 -28.24 -45.32 -19.31
C GLY A 20 -26.77 -45.73 -19.12
N VAL A 21 -25.94 -44.75 -18.74
CA VAL A 21 -24.54 -44.98 -18.32
C VAL A 21 -24.47 -45.43 -16.86
N ASN A 22 -23.44 -46.19 -16.50
CA ASN A 22 -23.29 -46.66 -15.13
C ASN A 22 -22.85 -45.50 -14.22
N PHE A 23 -23.34 -45.48 -12.98
CA PHE A 23 -22.89 -44.49 -12.00
C PHE A 23 -21.38 -44.62 -11.73
N TYR A 24 -20.91 -45.85 -11.53
CA TYR A 24 -19.50 -46.18 -11.49
C TYR A 24 -19.16 -47.12 -12.65
N PRO A 25 -18.08 -46.86 -13.43
CA PRO A 25 -17.09 -45.80 -13.23
C PRO A 25 -17.43 -44.47 -13.93
N ASP A 26 -18.42 -44.44 -14.82
CA ASP A 26 -18.55 -43.38 -15.84
C ASP A 26 -18.87 -41.99 -15.26
N ILE A 27 -19.80 -41.89 -14.30
CA ILE A 27 -20.18 -40.60 -13.70
C ILE A 27 -19.08 -40.12 -12.75
N ILE A 28 -18.57 -41.00 -11.88
CA ILE A 28 -17.48 -40.66 -10.95
C ILE A 28 -16.24 -40.13 -11.67
N TYR A 29 -15.88 -40.72 -12.81
CA TYR A 29 -14.74 -40.25 -13.58
C TYR A 29 -14.96 -38.83 -14.15
N LYS A 30 -16.18 -38.53 -14.63
CA LYS A 30 -16.53 -37.19 -15.11
C LYS A 30 -16.52 -36.17 -13.97
N ASP A 31 -17.08 -36.54 -12.82
CA ASP A 31 -17.10 -35.68 -11.64
C ASP A 31 -15.67 -35.37 -11.18
N LEU A 32 -14.80 -36.38 -11.13
CA LEU A 32 -13.38 -36.19 -10.79
C LEU A 32 -12.67 -35.25 -11.76
N LEU A 33 -12.88 -35.40 -13.07
CA LEU A 33 -12.30 -34.50 -14.07
C LEU A 33 -12.78 -33.06 -13.90
N VAL A 34 -14.09 -32.85 -13.69
CA VAL A 34 -14.65 -31.51 -13.52
C VAL A 34 -14.20 -30.87 -12.21
N SER A 35 -14.23 -31.62 -11.10
CA SER A 35 -13.77 -31.15 -9.79
C SER A 35 -12.28 -30.82 -9.82
N PHE A 36 -11.46 -31.64 -10.47
CA PHE A 36 -10.03 -31.34 -10.62
C PHE A 36 -9.80 -30.10 -11.49
N GLY A 37 -10.57 -29.92 -12.57
CA GLY A 37 -10.53 -28.71 -13.38
C GLY A 37 -10.90 -27.44 -12.60
N ILE A 38 -11.96 -27.49 -11.78
CA ILE A 38 -12.36 -26.37 -10.91
C ILE A 38 -11.28 -26.11 -9.85
N PHE A 39 -10.69 -27.14 -9.28
CA PHE A 39 -9.60 -27.00 -8.31
C PHE A 39 -8.40 -26.27 -8.93
N LEU A 40 -7.97 -26.68 -10.13
CA LEU A 40 -6.89 -26.01 -10.84
C LEU A 40 -7.23 -24.56 -11.20
N LEU A 41 -8.48 -24.27 -11.57
CA LEU A 41 -8.96 -22.91 -11.82
C LEU A 41 -8.83 -22.05 -10.56
N LEU A 42 -9.28 -22.56 -9.41
CA LEU A 42 -9.21 -21.85 -8.13
C LEU A 42 -7.76 -21.60 -7.69
N VAL A 43 -6.88 -22.60 -7.83
CA VAL A 43 -5.44 -22.43 -7.56
C VAL A 43 -4.83 -21.39 -8.50
N GLY A 44 -5.17 -21.43 -9.78
CA GLY A 44 -4.72 -20.42 -10.75
C GLY A 44 -5.18 -19.01 -10.35
N LEU A 45 -6.46 -18.84 -10.02
CA LEU A 45 -6.99 -17.55 -9.56
C LEU A 45 -6.26 -17.06 -8.29
N ALA A 46 -6.02 -17.95 -7.33
CA ALA A 46 -5.30 -17.59 -6.10
C ALA A 46 -3.85 -17.15 -6.37
N ILE A 47 -3.15 -17.79 -7.30
CA ILE A 47 -1.76 -17.44 -7.65
C ILE A 47 -1.69 -16.13 -8.45
N TYR A 48 -2.60 -15.92 -9.41
CA TYR A 48 -2.51 -14.80 -10.35
C TYR A 48 -3.26 -13.54 -9.90
N MET A 49 -4.39 -13.68 -9.20
CA MET A 49 -5.17 -12.54 -8.70
C MET A 49 -4.89 -12.23 -7.23
N GLY A 50 -4.32 -13.17 -6.47
CA GLY A 50 -4.10 -13.01 -5.04
C GLY A 50 -5.40 -12.97 -4.24
N VAL A 51 -5.28 -12.83 -2.92
CA VAL A 51 -6.38 -12.48 -2.02
C VAL A 51 -6.01 -11.14 -1.41
N ALA A 52 -6.89 -10.14 -1.53
CA ALA A 52 -6.68 -8.85 -0.87
C ALA A 52 -6.61 -9.08 0.65
N ASN A 53 -5.50 -8.70 1.27
CA ASN A 53 -5.36 -8.76 2.73
C ASN A 53 -6.05 -7.54 3.32
N GLU A 54 -7.22 -7.73 3.91
CA GLU A 54 -7.85 -6.71 4.74
C GLU A 54 -7.27 -6.76 6.16
N PRO A 55 -7.10 -5.60 6.82
CA PRO A 55 -6.66 -5.57 8.21
C PRO A 55 -7.68 -6.29 9.13
N PRO A 56 -7.25 -6.78 10.30
CA PRO A 56 -8.17 -7.36 11.28
C PRO A 56 -9.30 -6.39 11.64
N ALA A 57 -10.53 -6.91 11.77
CA ALA A 57 -11.71 -6.09 12.05
C ALA A 57 -11.57 -5.31 13.37
N ASP A 58 -11.71 -3.98 13.29
CA ASP A 58 -11.64 -3.07 14.43
C ASP A 58 -13.00 -2.38 14.68
N PRO A 59 -13.64 -2.62 15.84
CA PRO A 59 -14.90 -1.95 16.20
C PRO A 59 -14.81 -0.43 16.40
N SER A 60 -13.60 0.14 16.49
CA SER A 60 -13.37 1.57 16.70
C SER A 60 -13.13 2.37 15.41
N ASP A 61 -12.93 1.69 14.28
CA ASP A 61 -12.77 2.33 12.96
C ASP A 61 -14.15 2.63 12.32
N ALA A 62 -14.56 3.89 12.39
CA ALA A 62 -15.77 4.39 11.75
C ALA A 62 -15.55 4.85 10.29
N THR A 63 -14.31 4.81 9.78
CA THR A 63 -13.93 5.22 8.43
C THR A 63 -13.93 4.06 7.44
N TYR A 64 -13.83 2.83 7.91
CA TYR A 64 -14.01 1.64 7.08
C TYR A 64 -15.42 1.62 6.48
N VAL A 65 -15.48 1.62 5.14
CA VAL A 65 -16.73 1.48 4.40
C VAL A 65 -16.91 -0.01 4.05
N PRO A 66 -17.68 -0.80 4.81
CA PRO A 66 -17.89 -2.21 4.52
C PRO A 66 -18.57 -2.36 3.16
N ARG A 67 -17.85 -2.92 2.19
CA ARG A 67 -18.40 -3.27 0.89
C ARG A 67 -18.75 -4.76 0.87
N PRO A 68 -19.94 -5.12 0.37
CA PRO A 68 -20.31 -6.52 0.26
C PRO A 68 -19.52 -7.19 -0.87
N GLU A 69 -19.39 -8.51 -0.78
CA GLU A 69 -18.67 -9.29 -1.79
C GLU A 69 -19.40 -9.25 -3.15
N TRP A 70 -18.67 -9.61 -4.21
CA TRP A 70 -19.15 -9.47 -5.59
C TRP A 70 -20.49 -10.15 -5.87
N TYR A 71 -20.79 -11.28 -5.21
CA TYR A 71 -22.05 -12.00 -5.35
C TYR A 71 -23.25 -11.32 -4.68
N PHE A 72 -23.03 -10.29 -3.85
CA PHE A 72 -24.08 -9.49 -3.19
C PHE A 72 -24.23 -8.07 -3.75
N LEU A 73 -23.40 -7.66 -4.71
CA LEU A 73 -23.44 -6.31 -5.29
C LEU A 73 -24.81 -5.93 -5.87
N PHE A 74 -25.54 -6.87 -6.48
CA PHE A 74 -26.87 -6.59 -7.01
C PHE A 74 -27.88 -6.22 -5.91
N LEU A 75 -27.78 -6.83 -4.72
CA LEU A 75 -28.62 -6.50 -3.57
C LEU A 75 -28.23 -5.13 -3.01
N PHE A 76 -26.92 -4.87 -2.89
CA PHE A 76 -26.43 -3.58 -2.43
C PHE A 76 -26.89 -2.43 -3.33
N GLN A 77 -26.78 -2.61 -4.65
CA GLN A 77 -27.28 -1.63 -5.61
C GLN A 77 -28.80 -1.47 -5.54
N MET A 78 -29.54 -2.56 -5.30
CA MET A 78 -30.98 -2.51 -5.08
C MET A 78 -31.34 -1.67 -3.84
N LEU A 79 -30.58 -1.81 -2.74
CA LEU A 79 -30.82 -1.09 -1.49
C LEU A 79 -30.67 0.41 -1.62
N LYS A 80 -29.83 0.90 -2.54
CA LYS A 80 -29.73 2.34 -2.83
C LYS A 80 -31.07 2.97 -3.26
N TYR A 81 -32.02 2.16 -3.77
CA TYR A 81 -33.36 2.63 -4.14
C TYR A 81 -34.37 2.62 -2.97
N PHE A 82 -33.98 2.13 -1.78
CA PHE A 82 -34.83 2.03 -0.58
C PHE A 82 -34.21 2.77 0.63
N PRO A 83 -34.04 4.11 0.58
CA PRO A 83 -33.40 4.83 1.67
C PRO A 83 -34.25 4.92 2.96
N GLY A 84 -33.58 4.89 4.11
CA GLY A 84 -34.19 5.17 5.42
C GLY A 84 -35.08 4.04 5.93
N GLN A 85 -36.30 4.39 6.38
CA GLN A 85 -37.24 3.42 6.98
C GLN A 85 -37.74 2.33 6.01
N LEU A 86 -37.40 2.40 4.72
CA LEU A 86 -37.77 1.39 3.72
C LEU A 86 -36.66 0.36 3.47
N GLU A 87 -35.50 0.48 4.11
CA GLU A 87 -34.35 -0.42 3.88
C GLU A 87 -34.70 -1.89 4.16
N TRP A 88 -35.45 -2.16 5.24
CA TRP A 88 -35.91 -3.51 5.60
C TRP A 88 -36.81 -4.16 4.54
N VAL A 89 -37.48 -3.35 3.70
CA VAL A 89 -38.28 -3.85 2.57
C VAL A 89 -37.34 -4.45 1.52
N GLY A 90 -36.24 -3.75 1.23
CA GLY A 90 -35.22 -4.19 0.29
C GLY A 90 -34.42 -5.40 0.77
N THR A 91 -34.08 -5.46 2.06
CA THR A 91 -33.23 -6.53 2.63
C THR A 91 -34.01 -7.79 3.03
N VAL A 92 -35.24 -7.65 3.54
CA VAL A 92 -35.99 -8.78 4.13
C VAL A 92 -37.21 -9.14 3.29
N ILE A 93 -38.07 -8.19 2.96
CA ILE A 93 -39.34 -8.51 2.29
C ILE A 93 -39.11 -9.01 0.86
N ILE A 94 -38.36 -8.27 0.04
CA ILE A 94 -38.18 -8.61 -1.37
C ILE A 94 -37.49 -9.98 -1.54
N PRO A 95 -36.33 -10.25 -0.88
CA PRO A 95 -35.72 -11.58 -0.92
C PRO A 95 -36.62 -12.66 -0.32
N GLY A 96 -37.33 -12.36 0.78
CA GLY A 96 -38.27 -13.28 1.41
C GLY A 96 -39.42 -13.70 0.48
N ILE A 97 -40.01 -12.75 -0.26
CA ILE A 97 -41.04 -13.03 -1.27
C ILE A 97 -40.44 -13.84 -2.43
N ALA A 98 -39.23 -13.53 -2.87
CA ALA A 98 -38.58 -14.28 -3.95
C ALA A 98 -38.33 -15.74 -3.56
N ILE A 99 -37.82 -15.98 -2.35
CA ILE A 99 -37.62 -17.34 -1.80
C ILE A 99 -38.96 -18.05 -1.64
N LEU A 100 -39.98 -17.38 -1.09
CA LEU A 100 -41.32 -17.95 -0.96
C LEU A 100 -41.92 -18.30 -2.32
N ALA A 101 -41.72 -17.46 -3.33
CA ALA A 101 -42.17 -17.73 -4.71
C ALA A 101 -41.45 -18.96 -5.30
N LEU A 102 -40.14 -19.09 -5.09
CA LEU A 102 -39.38 -20.29 -5.49
C LEU A 102 -39.84 -21.55 -4.75
N PHE A 103 -40.14 -21.43 -3.46
CA PHE A 103 -40.66 -22.52 -2.63
C PHE A 103 -42.08 -22.95 -3.05
N LEU A 104 -42.93 -22.00 -3.43
CA LEU A 104 -44.29 -22.27 -3.91
C LEU A 104 -44.34 -22.69 -5.39
N LEU A 105 -43.24 -22.50 -6.13
CA LEU A 105 -43.13 -22.83 -7.54
C LEU A 105 -43.56 -24.27 -7.88
N PRO A 106 -43.15 -25.33 -7.12
CA PRO A 106 -43.57 -26.71 -7.41
C PRO A 106 -45.08 -26.94 -7.28
N PHE A 107 -45.78 -26.12 -6.49
CA PHE A 107 -47.23 -26.24 -6.27
C PHE A 107 -48.02 -25.45 -7.32
N TYR A 108 -47.45 -24.35 -7.81
CA TYR A 108 -48.04 -23.49 -8.83
C TYR A 108 -47.77 -23.99 -10.26
N ASP A 109 -46.55 -24.46 -10.55
CA ASP A 109 -46.17 -25.01 -11.85
C ASP A 109 -46.67 -26.46 -12.02
N ARG A 110 -47.95 -26.57 -12.41
CA ARG A 110 -48.59 -27.85 -12.75
C ARG A 110 -48.29 -28.35 -14.17
N SER A 111 -47.27 -27.81 -14.83
CA SER A 111 -46.94 -28.18 -16.22
C SER A 111 -46.56 -29.66 -16.32
N PRO A 112 -47.16 -30.43 -17.26
CA PRO A 112 -46.85 -31.84 -17.46
C PRO A 112 -45.44 -32.06 -18.04
N PHE A 113 -44.82 -31.02 -18.59
CA PHE A 113 -43.48 -31.10 -19.17
C PHE A 113 -42.44 -30.66 -18.14
N ARG A 114 -41.40 -31.44 -17.89
CA ARG A 114 -40.29 -31.09 -16.98
C ARG A 114 -39.10 -30.42 -17.69
N HIS A 115 -38.95 -30.63 -18.98
CA HIS A 115 -37.80 -30.13 -19.73
C HIS A 115 -37.89 -28.60 -19.94
N TRP A 116 -36.80 -27.88 -19.65
CA TRP A 116 -36.74 -26.42 -19.65
C TRP A 116 -37.21 -25.78 -20.97
N LYS A 117 -36.88 -26.38 -22.13
CA LYS A 117 -37.29 -25.86 -23.45
C LYS A 117 -38.81 -25.77 -23.65
N LYS A 118 -39.58 -26.60 -22.93
CA LYS A 118 -41.06 -26.60 -22.98
C LYS A 118 -41.68 -25.67 -21.93
N ARG A 119 -40.90 -25.14 -20.99
CA ARG A 119 -41.34 -24.23 -19.92
C ARG A 119 -40.96 -22.77 -20.22
N ARG A 120 -41.33 -22.29 -21.41
CA ARG A 120 -40.93 -20.95 -21.91
C ARG A 120 -41.27 -19.81 -20.96
N VAL A 121 -42.42 -19.86 -20.29
CA VAL A 121 -42.84 -18.82 -19.32
C VAL A 121 -41.95 -18.85 -18.07
N ALA A 122 -41.78 -20.00 -17.42
CA ALA A 122 -40.96 -20.11 -16.22
C ALA A 122 -39.49 -19.77 -16.50
N VAL A 123 -38.94 -20.25 -17.62
CA VAL A 123 -37.59 -19.90 -18.06
C VAL A 123 -37.50 -18.41 -18.37
N GLY A 124 -38.49 -17.82 -19.05
CA GLY A 124 -38.51 -16.38 -19.34
C GLY A 124 -38.50 -15.52 -18.09
N VAL A 125 -39.32 -15.86 -17.08
CA VAL A 125 -39.36 -15.15 -15.79
C VAL A 125 -38.02 -15.29 -15.05
N MET A 126 -37.48 -16.50 -14.94
CA MET A 126 -36.19 -16.71 -14.27
C MET A 126 -35.04 -16.01 -15.01
N SER A 127 -35.03 -16.03 -16.34
CA SER A 127 -34.05 -15.29 -17.13
C SER A 127 -34.14 -13.79 -16.90
N LEU A 128 -35.34 -13.22 -16.78
CA LEU A 128 -35.52 -11.80 -16.47
C LEU A 128 -34.95 -11.45 -15.09
N VAL A 129 -35.16 -12.31 -14.08
CA VAL A 129 -34.58 -12.13 -12.74
C VAL A 129 -33.05 -12.15 -12.80
N VAL A 130 -32.46 -13.14 -13.48
CA VAL A 130 -31.00 -13.25 -13.62
C VAL A 130 -30.42 -12.05 -14.38
N VAL A 131 -31.05 -11.62 -15.48
CA VAL A 131 -30.63 -10.43 -16.22
C VAL A 131 -30.73 -9.18 -15.34
N GLY A 132 -31.79 -9.04 -14.55
CA GLY A 132 -31.92 -7.96 -13.57
C GLY A 132 -30.78 -7.94 -12.54
N MET A 133 -30.41 -9.11 -11.99
CA MET A 133 -29.29 -9.25 -11.07
C MET A 133 -27.96 -8.86 -11.73
N LEU A 134 -27.72 -9.30 -12.96
CA LEU A 134 -26.51 -8.95 -13.73
C LEU A 134 -26.44 -7.45 -14.01
N VAL A 135 -27.55 -6.84 -14.46
CA VAL A 135 -27.62 -5.40 -14.71
C VAL A 135 -27.34 -4.61 -13.43
N LEU A 136 -27.99 -4.96 -12.32
CA LEU A 136 -27.75 -4.30 -11.04
C LEU A 136 -26.31 -4.48 -10.56
N THR A 137 -25.69 -5.65 -10.77
CA THR A 137 -24.27 -5.88 -10.45
C THR A 137 -23.37 -4.97 -11.27
N VAL A 138 -23.59 -4.89 -12.59
CA VAL A 138 -22.79 -4.02 -13.48
C VAL A 138 -22.96 -2.55 -13.11
N VAL A 139 -24.19 -2.12 -12.80
CA VAL A 139 -24.45 -0.76 -12.32
C VAL A 139 -23.76 -0.51 -10.98
N ALA A 140 -23.76 -1.49 -10.07
CA ALA A 140 -23.03 -1.39 -8.81
C ALA A 140 -21.54 -1.13 -9.06
N VAL A 141 -20.91 -1.94 -9.91
CA VAL A 141 -19.48 -1.79 -10.26
C VAL A 141 -19.21 -0.46 -10.95
N ALA A 142 -20.07 -0.03 -11.87
CA ALA A 142 -19.86 1.20 -12.64
C ALA A 142 -20.11 2.49 -11.85
N THR A 143 -21.00 2.46 -10.86
CA THR A 143 -21.39 3.66 -10.08
C THR A 143 -20.69 3.76 -8.75
N THR A 144 -20.05 2.69 -8.29
CA THR A 144 -19.28 2.71 -7.04
C THR A 144 -17.86 3.14 -7.38
N PRO A 145 -17.37 4.26 -6.81
CA PRO A 145 -15.99 4.68 -7.05
C PRO A 145 -15.04 3.55 -6.66
N PRO A 146 -13.92 3.37 -7.39
CA PRO A 146 -12.84 2.51 -6.92
C PRO A 146 -12.58 2.87 -5.47
N GLN A 147 -12.43 1.86 -4.62
CA GLN A 147 -11.82 2.14 -3.33
C GLN A 147 -10.45 2.74 -3.71
N GLU A 148 -10.12 3.93 -3.21
CA GLU A 148 -8.71 4.18 -2.96
C GLU A 148 -8.36 3.06 -1.99
N GLU A 149 -7.89 1.93 -2.55
CA GLU A 149 -6.90 1.14 -1.90
C GLU A 149 -5.87 2.19 -1.49
N THR A 150 -5.96 2.65 -0.24
CA THR A 150 -4.79 3.05 0.48
C THR A 150 -3.80 1.97 0.11
N ALA A 151 -2.85 2.33 -0.74
CA ALA A 151 -1.80 1.46 -1.20
C ALA A 151 -0.94 1.20 0.05
N LEU A 152 -1.49 0.40 0.95
CA LEU A 152 -0.80 -0.18 2.07
C LEU A 152 0.11 -1.17 1.38
N ALA A 153 1.35 -0.70 1.25
CA ALA A 153 2.55 -1.47 1.09
C ALA A 153 2.30 -2.95 0.83
N ALA A 154 2.44 -3.37 -0.43
CA ALA A 154 2.32 -4.78 -0.79
C ALA A 154 3.43 -5.62 -0.14
N THR A 155 4.52 -4.97 0.29
CA THR A 155 5.69 -5.59 0.92
C THR A 155 6.11 -4.82 2.18
N LEU A 156 6.79 -5.49 3.11
CA LEU A 156 7.34 -4.85 4.32
C LEU A 156 8.29 -3.69 3.98
N SER A 157 9.07 -3.82 2.90
CA SER A 157 9.93 -2.75 2.40
C SER A 157 9.15 -1.49 2.04
N ASP A 158 8.03 -1.65 1.33
CA ASP A 158 7.18 -0.52 0.94
C ASP A 158 6.54 0.12 2.18
N GLU A 159 6.25 -0.67 3.21
CA GLU A 159 5.61 -0.20 4.45
C GLU A 159 6.58 0.64 5.27
N ILE A 160 7.83 0.21 5.37
CA ILE A 160 8.90 0.95 6.03
C ILE A 160 9.17 2.28 5.31
N VAL A 161 9.20 2.28 3.97
CA VAL A 161 9.39 3.51 3.17
C VAL A 161 8.21 4.47 3.34
N LEU A 162 6.98 3.97 3.26
CA LEU A 162 5.77 4.76 3.50
C LEU A 162 5.79 5.36 4.92
N GLY A 163 6.10 4.55 5.92
CA GLY A 163 6.23 4.97 7.31
C GLY A 163 7.29 6.05 7.52
N GLN A 164 8.44 5.93 6.86
CA GLN A 164 9.50 6.94 6.89
C GLN A 164 9.03 8.27 6.30
N ASP A 165 8.37 8.23 5.14
CA ASP A 165 7.90 9.43 4.45
C ASP A 165 6.83 10.15 5.28
N LEU A 166 5.88 9.39 5.85
CA LEU A 166 4.87 9.93 6.76
C LEU A 166 5.49 10.48 8.04
N TYR A 167 6.43 9.76 8.66
CA TYR A 167 7.14 10.21 9.85
C TYR A 167 7.89 11.53 9.59
N SER A 168 8.55 11.66 8.43
CA SER A 168 9.20 12.91 8.01
C SER A 168 8.22 14.09 7.96
N VAL A 169 7.04 13.86 7.39
CA VAL A 169 6.05 14.91 7.17
C VAL A 169 5.37 15.34 8.48
N HIS A 170 5.10 14.39 9.38
CA HIS A 170 4.23 14.62 10.54
C HIS A 170 4.96 14.67 11.89
N CYS A 171 6.14 14.06 12.02
CA CYS A 171 6.75 13.81 13.34
C CYS A 171 8.11 14.52 13.53
N VAL A 172 8.89 14.71 12.45
CA VAL A 172 10.30 15.15 12.53
C VAL A 172 10.49 16.53 13.15
N GLU A 173 9.56 17.47 12.95
CA GLU A 173 9.68 18.81 13.52
C GLU A 173 9.75 18.82 15.05
N CYS A 174 9.16 17.82 15.71
CA CYS A 174 9.17 17.69 17.17
C CYS A 174 10.10 16.57 17.66
N HIS A 175 10.13 15.43 16.97
CA HIS A 175 10.84 14.23 17.43
C HIS A 175 12.22 14.03 16.80
N GLY A 176 12.59 14.84 15.81
CA GLY A 176 13.82 14.65 15.04
C GLY A 176 13.71 13.50 14.03
N ALA A 177 14.60 13.52 13.04
CA ALA A 177 14.59 12.60 11.89
C ALA A 177 14.87 11.14 12.27
N ASP A 178 15.59 10.92 13.36
CA ASP A 178 15.91 9.60 13.89
C ASP A 178 15.18 9.33 15.22
N GLY A 179 14.18 10.14 15.60
CA GLY A 179 13.40 9.95 16.83
C GLY A 179 14.16 10.33 18.11
N GLU A 180 15.25 11.06 17.97
CA GLU A 180 16.13 11.49 19.06
C GLU A 180 15.54 12.50 20.06
N GLY A 181 14.42 13.14 19.71
CA GLY A 181 13.89 14.29 20.43
C GLY A 181 14.85 15.49 20.46
N GLY A 182 14.77 16.27 21.54
CA GLY A 182 15.56 17.49 21.73
C GLY A 182 14.68 18.74 21.84
N GLU A 183 15.33 19.89 21.75
CA GLU A 183 14.64 21.19 21.78
C GLU A 183 13.95 21.45 20.43
N ILE A 184 12.63 21.65 20.47
CA ILE A 184 11.82 21.99 19.29
C ILE A 184 12.16 23.41 18.84
N LYS A 185 12.44 23.56 17.54
CA LYS A 185 12.70 24.86 16.89
C LYS A 185 11.88 25.02 15.62
N GLY A 186 11.27 26.18 15.45
CA GLY A 186 10.49 26.52 14.25
C GLY A 186 9.04 26.03 14.27
N VAL A 187 8.54 25.54 15.41
CA VAL A 187 7.14 25.11 15.57
C VAL A 187 6.42 26.13 16.45
N GLU A 188 5.39 26.77 15.88
CA GLU A 188 4.61 27.77 16.59
C GLU A 188 3.92 27.16 17.82
N GLY A 189 4.12 27.79 18.98
CA GLY A 189 3.53 27.34 20.25
C GLY A 189 4.32 26.27 21.01
N LEU A 190 5.36 25.67 20.41
CA LEU A 190 6.21 24.65 21.04
C LEU A 190 7.71 25.01 21.04
N GLU A 191 8.07 26.23 20.65
CA GLU A 191 9.46 26.70 20.65
C GLU A 191 10.12 26.53 22.03
N GLY A 192 11.28 25.86 22.06
CA GLY A 192 12.06 25.63 23.28
C GLY A 192 11.57 24.48 24.16
N VAL A 193 10.49 23.78 23.77
CA VAL A 193 10.03 22.57 24.48
C VAL A 193 11.02 21.44 24.21
N ILE A 194 11.40 20.72 25.28
CA ILE A 194 12.33 19.59 25.18
C ILE A 194 11.54 18.29 25.13
N VAL A 195 11.61 17.62 23.98
CA VAL A 195 11.00 16.31 23.74
C VAL A 195 12.00 15.21 24.07
N LYS A 196 11.53 14.15 24.73
CA LYS A 196 12.36 12.98 25.04
C LYS A 196 12.64 12.15 23.78
N PRO A 197 13.78 11.43 23.72
CA PRO A 197 14.06 10.52 22.62
C PRO A 197 13.05 9.36 22.60
N ILE A 198 12.28 9.28 21.53
CA ILE A 198 11.32 8.19 21.27
C ILE A 198 11.99 6.96 20.65
N ASN A 199 13.20 7.12 20.12
CA ASN A 199 14.05 6.03 19.62
C ASN A 199 14.89 5.34 20.70
N SER A 200 14.72 5.71 21.98
CA SER A 200 15.51 5.13 23.06
C SER A 200 15.18 3.65 23.27
N GLN A 201 16.16 2.86 23.72
CA GLN A 201 15.93 1.46 24.08
C GLN A 201 14.81 1.30 25.11
N ASP A 202 14.71 2.22 26.08
CA ASP A 202 13.64 2.19 27.08
C ASP A 202 12.25 2.30 26.43
N GLU A 203 12.05 3.20 25.46
CA GLU A 203 10.77 3.31 24.76
C GLU A 203 10.54 2.12 23.82
N MET A 204 11.52 1.73 23.00
CA MET A 204 11.34 0.60 22.08
C MET A 204 11.10 -0.72 22.82
N TYR A 205 11.72 -0.92 23.99
CA TYR A 205 11.61 -2.20 24.69
C TYR A 205 10.35 -2.35 25.52
N THR A 206 9.81 -1.24 26.04
CA THR A 206 8.69 -1.26 26.98
C THR A 206 7.34 -0.97 26.36
N ARG A 207 7.30 -0.40 25.14
CA ARG A 207 6.06 -0.14 24.41
C ARG A 207 5.74 -1.29 23.48
N THR A 208 4.46 -1.63 23.35
CA THR A 208 3.95 -2.52 22.29
C THR A 208 3.61 -1.70 21.05
N ASP A 209 3.47 -2.35 19.89
CA ASP A 209 3.09 -1.69 18.63
C ASP A 209 1.73 -1.00 18.77
N GLU A 210 0.78 -1.68 19.42
CA GLU A 210 -0.52 -1.12 19.78
C GLU A 210 -0.40 0.12 20.69
N THR A 211 0.58 0.13 21.61
CA THR A 211 0.82 1.30 22.46
C THR A 211 1.33 2.48 21.63
N LEU A 212 2.29 2.24 20.73
CA LEU A 212 2.82 3.28 19.84
C LEU A 212 1.73 3.82 18.91
N PHE A 213 0.93 2.92 18.34
CA PHE A 213 -0.24 3.25 17.53
C PHE A 213 -1.20 4.18 18.29
N ASN A 214 -1.63 3.77 19.49
CA ASN A 214 -2.60 4.54 20.29
C ASN A 214 -2.05 5.91 20.70
N VAL A 215 -0.74 6.02 20.95
CA VAL A 215 -0.08 7.30 21.24
C VAL A 215 -0.14 8.24 20.04
N ILE A 216 0.03 7.72 18.82
CA ILE A 216 -0.05 8.51 17.58
C ILE A 216 -1.52 8.85 17.25
N ASP A 217 -2.41 7.87 17.35
CA ASP A 217 -3.83 8.00 17.02
C ASP A 217 -4.52 9.05 17.90
N TYR A 218 -4.45 8.88 19.23
CA TYR A 218 -5.09 9.76 20.21
C TYR A 218 -4.25 11.00 20.57
N GLY A 219 -2.95 10.98 20.29
CA GLY A 219 -2.01 11.99 20.75
C GLY A 219 -1.78 11.96 22.27
N GLN A 220 -0.99 12.92 22.75
CA GLN A 220 -0.76 13.18 24.17
C GLN A 220 -0.88 14.68 24.44
N PRO A 221 -2.12 15.22 24.55
CA PRO A 221 -2.35 16.66 24.64
C PRO A 221 -1.66 17.32 25.83
N ASP A 222 -1.56 16.63 26.97
CA ASP A 222 -0.86 17.10 28.17
C ASP A 222 0.65 17.29 27.94
N LEU A 223 1.20 16.64 26.90
CA LEU A 223 2.59 16.74 26.48
C LEU A 223 2.76 17.56 25.19
N GLY A 224 1.69 18.17 24.69
CA GLY A 224 1.71 18.98 23.46
C GLY A 224 1.68 18.18 22.16
N MET A 225 1.50 16.85 22.22
CA MET A 225 1.33 16.01 21.04
C MET A 225 -0.16 15.94 20.67
N THR A 226 -0.53 16.55 19.54
CA THR A 226 -1.90 16.48 19.02
C THR A 226 -2.26 15.07 18.54
N PRO A 227 -3.55 14.72 18.48
CA PRO A 227 -3.97 13.48 17.83
C PRO A 227 -3.66 13.53 16.32
N PHE A 228 -3.18 12.43 15.76
CA PHE A 228 -2.91 12.31 14.31
C PHE A 228 -3.91 11.42 13.58
N GLY A 229 -4.68 10.61 14.31
CA GLY A 229 -5.70 9.76 13.72
C GLY A 229 -6.89 10.52 13.15
N LEU A 230 -7.40 10.06 12.01
CA LEU A 230 -8.64 10.57 11.39
C LEU A 230 -9.84 10.58 12.36
N GLY A 231 -9.91 9.60 13.27
CA GLY A 231 -10.97 9.51 14.28
C GLY A 231 -10.92 10.61 15.35
N TYR A 232 -9.77 11.27 15.51
CA TYR A 232 -9.47 12.20 16.61
C TYR A 232 -9.04 13.59 16.13
N SER A 233 -9.53 14.02 14.96
CA SER A 233 -9.22 15.31 14.30
C SER A 233 -7.85 15.42 13.63
N GLY A 234 -7.12 14.31 13.51
CA GLY A 234 -5.90 14.24 12.71
C GLY A 234 -6.16 13.89 11.24
N GLU A 235 -5.08 13.64 10.50
CA GLU A 235 -5.09 13.45 9.03
C GLU A 235 -4.67 12.04 8.60
N LEU A 236 -4.20 11.19 9.53
CA LEU A 236 -3.66 9.87 9.23
C LEU A 236 -4.68 8.76 9.43
N SER A 237 -4.79 7.88 8.45
CA SER A 237 -5.53 6.63 8.56
C SER A 237 -4.80 5.63 9.45
N ARG A 238 -5.53 4.62 9.94
CA ARG A 238 -4.96 3.53 10.73
C ARG A 238 -3.76 2.87 10.03
N GLY A 239 -3.89 2.54 8.74
CA GLY A 239 -2.80 1.90 8.00
C GLY A 239 -1.56 2.78 7.81
N GLU A 240 -1.74 4.11 7.73
CA GLU A 240 -0.63 5.06 7.70
C GLU A 240 0.08 5.17 9.05
N ILE A 241 -0.67 5.13 10.16
CA ILE A 241 -0.10 5.08 11.50
C ILE A 241 0.63 3.75 11.73
N ASP A 242 0.05 2.62 11.31
CA ASP A 242 0.69 1.31 11.36
C ASP A 242 2.01 1.33 10.58
N ALA A 243 2.05 1.92 9.38
CA ALA A 243 3.29 2.08 8.61
C ALA A 243 4.34 2.91 9.36
N ILE A 244 3.96 4.00 10.04
CA ILE A 244 4.86 4.78 10.90
C ILE A 244 5.41 3.90 12.04
N VAL A 245 4.56 3.13 12.72
CA VAL A 245 4.98 2.22 13.81
C VAL A 245 5.94 1.16 13.27
N THR A 246 5.64 0.57 12.11
CA THR A 246 6.53 -0.37 11.40
C THR A 246 7.88 0.27 11.13
N PHE A 247 7.92 1.48 10.54
CA PHE A 247 9.17 2.21 10.34
C PHE A 247 9.95 2.40 11.65
N MET A 248 9.29 2.86 12.73
CA MET A 248 9.93 3.06 14.03
C MET A 248 10.56 1.76 14.56
N ARG A 249 9.84 0.64 14.47
CA ARG A 249 10.32 -0.67 14.92
C ARG A 249 11.52 -1.14 14.16
N TYR A 250 11.42 -1.18 12.85
CA TYR A 250 12.48 -1.72 12.01
C TYR A 250 13.69 -0.78 11.88
N THR A 251 13.56 0.48 12.31
CA THR A 251 14.67 1.45 12.29
C THR A 251 15.36 1.60 13.65
N TRP A 252 14.63 1.49 14.76
CA TRP A 252 15.15 1.82 16.09
C TRP A 252 15.18 0.65 17.09
N ASP A 253 14.40 -0.41 16.87
CA ASP A 253 14.38 -1.59 17.75
C ASP A 253 15.45 -2.60 17.31
N ASP A 254 16.56 -2.64 18.03
CA ASP A 254 17.70 -3.52 17.75
C ASP A 254 17.41 -5.03 17.97
N ARG A 255 16.23 -5.39 18.49
CA ARG A 255 15.76 -6.78 18.61
C ARG A 255 15.09 -7.29 17.33
N VAL A 256 14.72 -6.38 16.43
CA VAL A 256 13.99 -6.69 15.21
C VAL A 256 14.99 -6.91 14.09
N GLU A 257 15.11 -8.15 13.62
CA GLU A 257 15.91 -8.45 12.45
C GLU A 257 15.12 -8.11 11.17
N LEU A 258 15.64 -7.14 10.41
CA LEU A 258 15.14 -6.85 9.07
C LEU A 258 15.36 -8.06 8.16
N PRO A 259 14.32 -8.56 7.46
CA PRO A 259 14.51 -9.48 6.35
C PRO A 259 15.53 -8.87 5.37
N ALA A 260 16.44 -9.67 4.83
CA ALA A 260 17.52 -9.17 3.97
C ALA A 260 17.02 -8.34 2.77
N GLU A 261 15.79 -8.61 2.31
CA GLU A 261 15.09 -7.88 1.26
C GLU A 261 14.59 -6.49 1.72
N ALA A 262 14.15 -6.36 2.98
CA ALA A 262 13.67 -5.09 3.57
C ALA A 262 14.82 -4.24 4.14
N ALA A 263 15.95 -4.84 4.49
CA ALA A 263 17.14 -4.15 5.00
C ALA A 263 17.70 -3.11 4.02
N GLN A 264 17.44 -3.27 2.72
CA GLN A 264 17.87 -2.32 1.68
C GLN A 264 16.86 -1.19 1.44
N ALA A 265 15.59 -1.36 1.82
CA ALA A 265 14.52 -0.42 1.47
C ALA A 265 14.38 0.76 2.46
N GLY A 266 14.68 0.55 3.74
CA GLY A 266 14.62 1.59 4.78
C GLY A 266 15.98 2.16 5.23
N ALA A 267 17.08 1.51 4.83
CA ALA A 267 18.42 1.97 5.14
C ALA A 267 18.89 2.97 4.08
N MET A 268 19.61 4.00 4.51
CA MET A 268 20.22 4.92 3.55
C MET A 268 21.25 4.15 2.72
N PRO A 269 21.17 4.21 1.38
CA PRO A 269 21.99 3.37 0.53
C PRO A 269 23.47 3.61 0.81
N ALA A 270 24.19 2.53 1.09
CA ALA A 270 25.60 2.58 1.34
C ALA A 270 26.32 2.94 0.03
N LEU A 271 27.01 4.07 0.04
CA LEU A 271 27.75 4.55 -1.12
C LEU A 271 29.10 3.83 -1.23
N GLY A 272 29.36 3.17 -2.36
CA GLY A 272 30.66 2.56 -2.63
C GLY A 272 31.82 3.57 -2.62
N SER A 273 33.06 3.11 -2.37
CA SER A 273 34.24 3.97 -2.33
C SER A 273 34.43 4.81 -3.60
N ASP A 274 34.12 4.22 -4.75
CA ASP A 274 34.34 4.81 -6.08
C ASP A 274 33.02 5.08 -6.84
N GLU A 275 31.88 4.91 -6.17
CA GLU A 275 30.56 5.13 -6.76
C GLU A 275 30.22 6.62 -6.86
N VAL A 276 29.68 7.06 -7.99
CA VAL A 276 29.15 8.42 -8.10
C VAL A 276 27.72 8.40 -7.55
N PRO A 277 27.36 9.21 -6.54
CA PRO A 277 25.98 9.26 -6.07
C PRO A 277 25.08 9.89 -7.13
N SER A 278 23.85 9.39 -7.26
CA SER A 278 22.76 9.98 -8.03
C SER A 278 21.67 10.55 -7.12
N TYR A 279 20.85 11.45 -7.66
CA TYR A 279 19.75 12.02 -6.89
C TYR A 279 18.73 10.96 -6.47
N ASP A 280 18.21 10.19 -7.43
CA ASP A 280 17.15 9.19 -7.22
C ASP A 280 17.51 8.09 -6.21
N VAL A 281 18.76 7.61 -6.23
CA VAL A 281 19.21 6.52 -5.35
C VAL A 281 19.71 7.06 -4.01
N HIS A 282 20.50 8.14 -4.01
CA HIS A 282 21.28 8.50 -2.82
C HIS A 282 20.77 9.75 -2.12
N ILE A 283 20.43 10.81 -2.87
CA ILE A 283 20.11 12.11 -2.29
C ILE A 283 18.64 12.20 -1.91
N GLU A 284 17.74 11.68 -2.74
CA GLU A 284 16.30 11.72 -2.50
C GLU A 284 15.91 11.05 -1.18
N PRO A 285 16.43 9.86 -0.80
CA PRO A 285 16.14 9.28 0.51
C PRO A 285 16.60 10.14 1.69
N ILE A 286 17.78 10.79 1.57
CA ILE A 286 18.29 11.69 2.61
C ILE A 286 17.40 12.93 2.71
N ILE A 287 17.05 13.53 1.58
CA ILE A 287 16.17 14.70 1.51
C ILE A 287 14.79 14.39 2.10
N LYS A 288 14.19 13.25 1.71
CA LYS A 288 12.89 12.80 2.23
C LYS A 288 12.93 12.67 3.74
N ARG A 289 13.99 12.07 4.31
CA ARG A 289 14.11 11.85 5.75
C ARG A 289 14.45 13.10 6.56
N TYR A 290 15.33 13.97 6.06
CA TYR A 290 15.93 15.05 6.87
C TYR A 290 15.54 16.47 6.43
N CYS A 291 15.03 16.67 5.21
CA CYS A 291 14.86 18.01 4.63
C CYS A 291 13.39 18.37 4.36
N VAL A 292 12.58 17.42 3.86
CA VAL A 292 11.21 17.70 3.34
C VAL A 292 10.26 18.21 4.43
N SER A 293 10.47 17.85 5.69
CA SER A 293 9.66 18.35 6.82
C SER A 293 9.57 19.89 6.83
N CYS A 294 10.69 20.56 6.59
CA CYS A 294 10.80 22.02 6.51
C CYS A 294 10.80 22.55 5.06
N HIS A 295 11.40 21.84 4.10
CA HIS A 295 11.54 22.27 2.70
C HIS A 295 10.36 21.84 1.81
N ARG A 296 9.15 22.23 2.23
CA ARG A 296 7.88 21.98 1.53
C ARG A 296 6.99 23.24 1.46
N PRO A 297 5.96 23.27 0.59
CA PRO A 297 5.04 24.41 0.51
C PRO A 297 4.37 24.72 1.86
N GLY A 298 4.19 26.01 2.14
CA GLY A 298 3.53 26.49 3.38
C GLY A 298 4.44 26.59 4.60
N LYS A 299 5.72 26.23 4.50
CA LYS A 299 6.72 26.40 5.56
C LYS A 299 7.56 27.67 5.37
N LYS A 300 8.18 28.17 6.44
CA LYS A 300 9.12 29.30 6.39
C LYS A 300 10.51 28.80 5.98
N ASN A 301 10.75 28.71 4.68
CA ASN A 301 11.93 28.07 4.09
C ASN A 301 12.53 28.84 2.89
N ASN A 302 12.31 30.16 2.81
CA ASN A 302 12.75 31.02 1.71
C ASN A 302 12.30 30.49 0.33
N ASN A 303 11.10 29.90 0.26
CA ASN A 303 10.54 29.25 -0.92
C ASN A 303 11.43 28.15 -1.53
N TYR A 304 12.38 27.61 -0.76
CA TYR A 304 13.25 26.53 -1.20
C TYR A 304 12.59 25.19 -0.90
N LEU A 305 12.20 24.50 -1.97
CA LEU A 305 11.49 23.22 -1.95
C LEU A 305 12.45 22.09 -2.36
N MET A 306 12.28 20.91 -1.76
CA MET A 306 13.15 19.77 -2.00
C MET A 306 12.37 18.46 -2.24
N ARG A 307 11.13 18.50 -2.74
CA ARG A 307 10.35 17.26 -2.93
C ARG A 307 10.68 16.53 -4.24
N SER A 308 11.48 17.15 -5.10
CA SER A 308 11.95 16.56 -6.35
C SER A 308 13.31 17.12 -6.73
N TYR A 309 13.98 16.47 -7.68
CA TYR A 309 15.24 16.94 -8.25
C TYR A 309 15.10 18.37 -8.78
N ASP A 310 14.04 18.63 -9.56
CA ASP A 310 13.84 19.94 -10.19
C ASP A 310 13.61 21.01 -9.12
N GLU A 311 12.83 20.72 -8.07
CA GLU A 311 12.64 21.63 -6.94
C GLU A 311 13.97 21.94 -6.24
N THR A 312 14.75 20.89 -5.93
CA THR A 312 16.05 20.96 -5.22
C THR A 312 17.07 21.82 -5.97
N MET A 313 17.05 21.77 -7.30
CA MET A 313 18.02 22.46 -8.14
C MET A 313 17.61 23.90 -8.49
N THR A 314 16.31 24.20 -8.53
CA THR A 314 15.82 25.44 -9.18
C THR A 314 15.01 26.37 -8.29
N THR A 315 14.50 25.92 -7.15
CA THR A 315 13.63 26.73 -6.29
C THR A 315 14.40 27.51 -5.22
N GLY A 316 13.72 28.42 -4.53
CA GLY A 316 14.26 29.24 -3.45
C GLY A 316 14.53 30.69 -3.85
N ASP A 317 14.36 31.60 -2.89
CA ASP A 317 14.57 33.04 -3.07
C ASP A 317 16.06 33.37 -3.35
N HIS A 318 16.96 32.47 -2.95
CA HIS A 318 18.41 32.56 -3.17
C HIS A 318 18.91 31.53 -4.20
N ALA A 319 18.05 31.04 -5.09
CA ALA A 319 18.45 30.11 -6.14
C ALA A 319 19.56 30.71 -7.05
N PRO A 320 20.53 29.89 -7.51
CA PRO A 320 20.65 28.45 -7.28
C PRO A 320 21.26 28.11 -5.91
N ASN A 321 20.57 27.28 -5.12
CA ASN A 321 21.07 26.83 -3.82
C ASN A 321 22.05 25.65 -3.94
N VAL A 322 21.93 24.87 -5.02
CA VAL A 322 22.86 23.82 -5.42
C VAL A 322 23.45 24.23 -6.77
N ILE A 323 24.77 24.22 -6.87
CA ILE A 323 25.47 24.53 -8.12
C ILE A 323 26.32 23.31 -8.49
N PRO A 324 26.01 22.60 -9.59
CA PRO A 324 26.80 21.45 -10.04
C PRO A 324 28.29 21.77 -10.13
N GLY A 325 29.11 20.97 -9.44
CA GLY A 325 30.56 21.11 -9.38
C GLY A 325 31.09 22.13 -8.37
N ASP A 326 30.24 22.85 -7.63
CA ASP A 326 30.66 23.90 -6.69
C ASP A 326 30.29 23.58 -5.23
N LEU A 327 31.31 23.22 -4.45
CA LEU A 327 31.22 22.95 -3.02
C LEU A 327 31.02 24.21 -2.17
N ASN A 328 31.02 25.41 -2.78
CA ASN A 328 30.66 26.66 -2.11
C ASN A 328 29.20 27.07 -2.37
N SER A 329 28.40 26.20 -2.98
CA SER A 329 26.96 26.43 -3.11
C SER A 329 26.27 26.52 -1.74
N ASN A 330 25.18 27.31 -1.66
CA ASN A 330 24.49 27.60 -0.41
C ASN A 330 24.15 26.32 0.38
N ASN A 331 23.68 25.28 -0.31
CA ASN A 331 23.34 24.00 0.30
C ASN A 331 24.52 23.37 1.05
N ILE A 332 25.69 23.26 0.42
CA ILE A 332 26.89 22.66 1.05
C ILE A 332 27.40 23.51 2.21
N LEU A 333 27.44 24.84 2.04
CA LEU A 333 27.90 25.74 3.11
C LEU A 333 26.99 25.66 4.34
N MET A 334 25.67 25.63 4.14
CA MET A 334 24.70 25.54 5.24
C MET A 334 24.72 24.17 5.93
N LEU A 335 24.96 23.07 5.19
CA LEU A 335 25.16 21.73 5.75
C LEU A 335 26.42 21.67 6.64
N HIS A 336 27.47 22.40 6.28
CA HIS A 336 28.66 22.64 7.11
C HIS A 336 28.47 23.70 8.21
N ARG A 337 27.22 24.01 8.53
CA ARG A 337 26.83 24.91 9.62
C ARG A 337 27.36 26.34 9.46
N GLN A 338 27.63 26.80 8.24
CA GLN A 338 28.03 28.18 7.98
C GLN A 338 26.81 29.11 7.93
N GLU A 339 26.95 30.32 8.47
CA GLU A 339 25.98 31.41 8.28
C GLU A 339 26.29 32.14 6.97
N ILE A 340 25.30 32.19 6.09
CA ILE A 340 25.41 32.83 4.77
C ILE A 340 24.22 33.77 4.53
N GLU A 341 24.25 34.52 3.43
CA GLU A 341 23.16 35.44 3.08
C GLU A 341 21.81 34.71 2.94
N ALA A 342 21.81 33.48 2.46
CA ALA A 342 20.61 32.66 2.29
C ALA A 342 19.98 32.15 3.60
N GLY A 343 20.69 32.29 4.74
CA GLY A 343 20.19 31.90 6.05
C GLY A 343 21.25 31.29 6.97
N GLY A 344 20.77 30.75 8.09
CA GLY A 344 21.61 30.09 9.09
C GLY A 344 21.89 28.60 8.81
N PRO A 345 22.57 27.92 9.74
CA PRO A 345 22.92 26.50 9.63
C PRO A 345 21.73 25.57 9.39
N MET A 346 21.90 24.57 8.52
CA MET A 346 20.89 23.54 8.21
C MET A 346 21.41 22.12 8.48
N PRO A 347 20.58 21.20 9.01
CA PRO A 347 19.25 21.44 9.59
C PRO A 347 19.29 22.37 10.83
N PRO A 348 18.21 23.09 11.15
CA PRO A 348 18.21 24.14 12.18
C PRO A 348 18.35 23.58 13.61
N THR A 349 17.87 22.36 13.84
CA THR A 349 17.86 21.69 15.14
C THR A 349 19.18 21.00 15.43
N ARG A 350 19.63 20.12 14.54
CA ARG A 350 20.82 19.28 14.71
C ARG A 350 21.57 19.10 13.40
N GLU A 351 22.89 18.99 13.51
CA GLU A 351 23.80 18.70 12.40
C GLU A 351 23.56 17.30 11.81
N LEU A 352 23.64 17.19 10.49
CA LEU A 352 23.55 15.92 9.78
C LEU A 352 24.81 15.08 10.04
N LYS A 353 24.70 13.75 10.03
CA LYS A 353 25.89 12.88 10.16
C LYS A 353 26.89 13.17 9.03
N ALA A 354 28.18 13.19 9.37
CA ALA A 354 29.26 13.53 8.44
C ALA A 354 29.27 12.66 7.17
N GLU A 355 28.91 11.37 7.30
CA GLU A 355 28.80 10.45 6.16
C GLU A 355 27.77 10.93 5.12
N LEU A 356 26.69 11.58 5.57
CA LEU A 356 25.61 12.03 4.70
C LEU A 356 25.97 13.35 4.02
N ILE A 357 26.65 14.22 4.75
CA ILE A 357 27.25 15.45 4.19
C ILE A 357 28.23 15.05 3.08
N ALA A 358 29.06 14.02 3.29
CA ALA A 358 29.98 13.52 2.28
C ALA A 358 29.27 12.99 1.02
N ILE A 359 28.08 12.39 1.15
CA ILE A 359 27.27 11.98 -0.01
C ILE A 359 26.81 13.20 -0.80
N PHE A 360 26.33 14.26 -0.14
CA PHE A 360 25.97 15.53 -0.80
C PHE A 360 27.18 16.17 -1.51
N GLU A 361 28.33 16.23 -0.85
CA GLU A 361 29.55 16.78 -1.44
C GLU A 361 29.97 16.02 -2.70
N ARG A 362 29.98 14.68 -2.64
CA ARG A 362 30.32 13.83 -3.80
C ARG A 362 29.32 14.01 -4.94
N TRP A 363 28.03 14.08 -4.63
CA TRP A 363 26.99 14.31 -5.62
C TRP A 363 27.14 15.68 -6.30
N VAL A 364 27.32 16.76 -5.52
CA VAL A 364 27.53 18.11 -6.05
C VAL A 364 28.82 18.17 -6.86
N ALA A 365 29.94 17.63 -6.36
CA ALA A 365 31.22 17.60 -7.06
C ALA A 365 31.16 16.83 -8.39
N ALA A 366 30.36 15.78 -8.46
CA ALA A 366 30.14 15.01 -9.69
C ALA A 366 29.24 15.71 -10.72
N GLY A 367 28.71 16.89 -10.40
CA GLY A 367 27.80 17.62 -11.30
C GLY A 367 26.33 17.34 -11.06
N ALA A 368 25.97 16.84 -9.87
CA ALA A 368 24.60 16.60 -9.42
C ALA A 368 23.77 15.73 -10.37
N PRO A 369 24.22 14.52 -10.75
CA PRO A 369 23.46 13.65 -11.65
C PRO A 369 22.08 13.29 -11.07
N LYS A 370 21.06 13.28 -11.93
CA LYS A 370 19.67 12.99 -11.53
C LYS A 370 19.45 11.48 -11.33
N THR A 371 19.89 10.68 -12.29
CA THR A 371 19.63 9.23 -12.31
C THR A 371 20.88 8.41 -12.04
N ALA A 372 20.70 7.15 -11.63
CA ALA A 372 21.80 6.20 -11.51
C ALA A 372 22.56 6.01 -12.83
N GLU A 373 21.87 6.11 -13.98
CA GLU A 373 22.50 6.03 -15.30
C GLU A 373 23.40 7.25 -15.58
N ASP A 374 22.93 8.46 -15.24
CA ASP A 374 23.73 9.69 -15.35
C ASP A 374 24.98 9.60 -14.48
N ALA A 375 24.83 9.10 -13.25
CA ALA A 375 25.94 8.91 -12.33
C ALA A 375 26.94 7.85 -12.82
N ALA A 376 26.46 6.73 -13.36
CA ALA A 376 27.30 5.69 -13.93
C ALA A 376 28.09 6.18 -15.16
N ALA A 377 27.53 7.08 -15.96
CA ALA A 377 28.25 7.70 -17.09
C ALA A 377 29.40 8.62 -16.65
N LEU A 378 29.33 9.14 -15.42
CA LEU A 378 30.35 10.00 -14.81
C LEU A 378 31.40 9.20 -14.03
N ALA A 379 31.08 7.96 -13.66
CA ALA A 379 32.05 7.04 -13.08
C ALA A 379 33.14 6.74 -14.11
N THR A 380 34.41 6.97 -13.74
CA THR A 380 35.53 6.60 -14.60
C THR A 380 35.56 5.08 -14.72
N PRO A 381 35.67 4.49 -15.93
CA PRO A 381 35.78 3.04 -16.05
C PRO A 381 37.03 2.60 -15.31
N SER A 382 36.85 1.82 -14.25
CA SER A 382 37.94 1.13 -13.59
C SER A 382 38.68 0.32 -14.66
N SER A 383 39.98 0.58 -14.77
CA SER A 383 40.86 -0.10 -15.71
C SER A 383 40.63 -1.61 -15.60
N PRO A 384 40.41 -2.35 -16.71
CA PRO A 384 40.31 -3.80 -16.63
C PRO A 384 41.63 -4.30 -16.02
N ALA A 385 41.50 -5.15 -14.99
CA ALA A 385 42.62 -5.75 -14.29
C ALA A 385 43.72 -6.16 -15.28
N SER A 386 44.92 -5.62 -15.05
CA SER A 386 46.11 -5.94 -15.83
C SER A 386 46.25 -7.47 -15.92
N PRO A 387 46.46 -8.05 -17.11
CA PRO A 387 46.63 -9.49 -17.22
C PRO A 387 47.86 -9.89 -16.40
N GLU A 388 47.62 -10.85 -15.53
CA GLU A 388 48.58 -11.57 -14.70
C GLU A 388 49.92 -11.76 -15.43
N ALA A 389 50.97 -11.14 -14.88
CA ALA A 389 52.32 -11.27 -15.40
C ALA A 389 52.72 -12.75 -15.38
N THR A 390 52.91 -13.30 -16.58
CA THR A 390 53.43 -14.65 -16.79
C THR A 390 54.78 -14.78 -16.08
N GLN A 391 54.83 -15.59 -15.02
CA GLN A 391 56.08 -15.91 -14.33
C GLN A 391 56.99 -16.71 -15.29
N VAL A 392 58.19 -16.17 -15.52
CA VAL A 392 59.29 -16.88 -16.19
C VAL A 392 59.93 -17.82 -15.16
N PRO A 393 60.03 -19.14 -15.42
CA PRO A 393 60.70 -20.04 -14.48
C PRO A 393 62.21 -19.83 -14.54
N THR A 394 62.82 -19.62 -13.37
CA THR A 394 64.28 -19.57 -13.21
C THR A 394 64.82 -21.01 -13.11
N PRO A 395 65.93 -21.37 -13.78
CA PRO A 395 66.47 -22.72 -13.71
C PRO A 395 67.20 -22.96 -12.38
N THR A 396 66.89 -24.08 -11.74
CA THR A 396 67.54 -24.59 -10.52
C THR A 396 68.99 -25.04 -10.81
N PRO A 397 69.96 -24.78 -9.91
CA PRO A 397 71.27 -25.45 -9.94
C PRO A 397 71.23 -26.89 -9.39
#